data_AF-A0A2M6XDH4-F1
#
_entry.id   AF-A0A2M6XDH4-F1
#
_cell.length_a   1.000
_cell.length_b   1.000
_cell.length_c   1.000
_cell.angle_alpha   90.00
_cell.angle_beta   90.00
_cell.angle_gamma   90.00
#
_symmetry.space_group_name_H-M   'P 1'
#
loop_
_entity.id
_entity.type
_entity.pdbx_description
1 polymer ?
#
loop_
_entity_poly.entity_id
_entity_poly.type
_entity_poly.pdbx_seq_one_letter_code
_entity_poly.pdbx_strand_id
1 'polypeptide(L)' 'MKLISWNVNGLRSAEVEFIKFINDQQPDVIMIQELRAEPNQLSMFLCQIPDYKKFFNPSG' A
#
# COMPACT_ATOMS: atom_id res chain seq x y z
N MET A 1 1.97 8.10 -16.87
CA MET A 1 2.25 8.56 -15.50
C MET A 1 0.95 8.78 -14.74
N LYS A 2 0.55 7.79 -13.95
CA LYS A 2 -0.64 7.73 -13.09
C LYS A 2 -0.18 7.77 -11.63
N LEU A 3 -0.57 8.82 -10.92
CA LEU A 3 -0.26 9.01 -9.50
C LEU A 3 -1.56 8.85 -8.71
N ILE A 4 -1.50 8.08 -7.62
CA ILE A 4 -2.66 7.82 -6.78
C ILE A 4 -2.30 8.11 -5.33
N SER A 5 -3.18 8.83 -4.64
CA SER A 5 -3.13 9.03 -3.19
C SER A 5 -4.37 8.43 -2.58
N TRP A 6 -4.21 7.56 -1.58
CA TRP A 6 -5.31 6.88 -0.94
C TRP A 6 -5.10 6.77 0.58
N ASN A 7 -6.02 7.40 1.32
CA ASN A 7 -6.18 7.15 2.74
C ASN A 7 -6.97 5.84 2.92
N VAL A 8 -6.30 4.82 3.44
CA VAL A 8 -6.87 3.46 3.58
C VAL A 8 -7.51 3.23 4.94
N ASN A 9 -7.37 4.16 5.90
CA ASN A 9 -7.95 4.04 7.24
C ASN A 9 -7.58 2.69 7.93
N GLY A 10 -6.38 2.18 7.67
CA GLY A 10 -5.89 0.87 8.09
C GLY A 10 -5.59 -0.07 6.92
N LEU A 11 -4.31 -0.20 6.55
CA LEU A 11 -3.90 -0.97 5.38
C LEU A 11 -4.20 -2.47 5.49
N ARG A 12 -4.12 -3.03 6.71
CA ARG A 12 -4.46 -4.44 6.96
C ARG A 12 -5.90 -4.78 6.60
N SER A 13 -6.83 -3.87 6.90
CA SER A 13 -8.25 -4.06 6.58
C SER A 13 -8.53 -3.90 5.09
N ALA A 14 -7.74 -3.07 4.40
CA ALA A 14 -7.88 -2.79 2.98
C ALA A 14 -7.08 -3.74 2.07
N GLU A 15 -6.36 -4.74 2.60
CA GLU A 15 -5.39 -5.54 1.84
C GLU A 15 -5.96 -6.14 0.54
N VAL A 16 -7.13 -6.77 0.61
CA VAL A 16 -7.77 -7.41 -0.55
C VAL A 16 -8.14 -6.37 -1.62
N GLU A 17 -8.70 -5.24 -1.20
CA GLU A 17 -9.07 -4.15 -2.10
C GLU A 17 -7.83 -3.50 -2.70
N PHE A 18 -6.78 -3.31 -1.90
CA PHE A 18 -5.52 -2.72 -2.31
C PHE A 18 -4.80 -3.57 -3.35
N ILE A 19 -4.70 -4.89 -3.15
CA ILE A 19 -4.07 -5.79 -4.13
C ILE A 19 -4.84 -5.77 -5.45
N LYS A 20 -6.17 -5.87 -5.39
CA LYS A 20 -7.03 -5.77 -6.58
C LYS A 20 -6.82 -4.42 -7.29
N PHE A 21 -6.79 -3.35 -6.52
CA PHE A 21 -6.60 -1.99 -7.03
C PHE A 21 -5.27 -1.83 -7.77
N ILE A 22 -4.17 -2.31 -7.21
CA ILE A 22 -2.86 -2.25 -7.87
C ILE A 22 -2.87 -3.00 -9.21
N ASN A 23 -3.48 -4.20 -9.24
CA ASN A 23 -3.58 -5.01 -10.45
C ASN A 23 -4.44 -4.34 -11.53
N ASP A 24 -5.57 -3.76 -11.14
CA ASP A 24 -6.53 -3.15 -12.06
C ASP A 24 -6.06 -1.77 -12.56
N GLN A 25 -5.45 -0.96 -11.69
CA GLN A 25 -5.11 0.43 -11.99
C GLN A 25 -3.69 0.62 -12.49
N GLN A 26 -2.75 -0.26 -12.11
CA GLN A 26 -1.33 -0.18 -12.45
C GLN A 26 -0.76 1.25 -12.32
N PRO A 27 -0.85 1.89 -11.14
CA PRO A 27 -0.30 3.23 -10.94
C PRO A 27 1.22 3.25 -11.10
N ASP A 28 1.78 4.33 -11.62
CA ASP A 28 3.24 4.51 -11.63
C ASP A 28 3.76 4.82 -10.21
N VAL A 29 2.96 5.54 -9.40
CA VAL A 29 3.23 5.80 -7.98
C VAL A 29 1.93 5.77 -7.18
N ILE A 30 1.98 5.09 -6.04
CA ILE A 30 0.88 5.09 -5.06
C ILE A 30 1.38 5.59 -3.71
N MET A 31 0.60 6.49 -3.10
CA MET A 31 0.86 7.07 -1.78
C MET A 31 -0.27 6.64 -0.85
N ILE A 32 0.08 5.95 0.23
CA ILE A 32 -0.88 5.43 1.20
C ILE A 32 -0.76 6.19 2.52
N GLN A 33 -1.90 6.59 3.08
CA GLN A 33 -1.99 7.26 4.38
C GLN A 33 -2.83 6.45 5.38
N GLU A 34 -2.62 6.72 6.66
CA GLU A 34 -3.26 6.02 7.78
C GLU A 34 -3.10 4.49 7.71
N LEU A 35 -1.85 4.01 7.58
CA LEU A 35 -1.58 2.58 7.52
C LEU A 35 -2.04 1.84 8.79
N ARG A 36 -1.98 2.51 9.97
CA ARG A 36 -2.34 1.98 11.31
C ARG A 36 -1.70 0.62 11.60
N ALA A 37 -0.48 0.46 11.13
CA ALA A 37 0.33 -0.74 11.27
C ALA A 37 1.80 -0.36 11.05
N GLU A 38 2.67 -0.97 11.84
CA GLU A 38 4.10 -0.99 11.58
C GLU A 38 4.42 -1.92 10.39
N PRO A 39 5.51 -1.69 9.64
CA PRO A 39 5.86 -2.54 8.49
C PRO A 39 5.99 -4.04 8.82
N ASN A 40 6.41 -4.38 10.04
CA ASN A 40 6.50 -5.77 10.51
C ASN A 40 5.14 -6.42 10.84
N GLN A 41 4.07 -5.63 10.91
CA GLN A 41 2.70 -6.09 11.11
C GLN A 41 1.94 -6.28 9.80
N LEU A 42 2.53 -5.89 8.67
CA LEU A 42 1.95 -6.07 7.33
C LEU A 42 2.24 -7.47 6.81
N SER A 43 1.34 -7.97 5.96
CA SER A 43 1.54 -9.25 5.29
C SER A 43 2.74 -9.21 4.33
N MET A 44 3.26 -10.39 3.97
CA MET A 44 4.31 -10.48 2.95
C MET A 44 3.83 -9.93 1.60
N PHE A 45 2.54 -10.08 1.27
CA PHE A 45 1.95 -9.58 0.03
C PHE A 45 1.98 -8.04 -0.06
N LEU A 46 1.61 -7.35 1.02
CA LEU A 46 1.70 -5.89 1.11
C LEU A 46 3.15 -5.40 1.12
N CYS A 47 4.07 -6.24 1.62
CA CYS A 47 5.49 -5.96 1.63
C CYS A 47 6.18 -6.29 0.29
N GLN A 48 5.59 -7.09 -0.59
CA GLN A 48 6.23 -7.57 -1.81
C GLN A 48 5.25 -7.43 -2.98
N ILE A 49 5.12 -6.20 -3.46
CA ILE A 49 4.39 -5.90 -4.68
C ILE A 49 5.39 -5.94 -5.83
N PRO A 50 5.27 -6.88 -6.80
CA PRO A 50 6.17 -6.97 -7.94
C PRO A 50 6.27 -5.64 -8.68
N ASP A 51 7.47 -5.28 -9.16
CA ASP A 51 7.75 -4.07 -9.93
C ASP A 51 7.59 -2.73 -9.20
N TYR A 52 7.14 -2.72 -7.93
CA TYR A 52 7.09 -1.51 -7.11
C TYR A 52 8.23 -1.45 -6.12
N LYS A 53 8.80 -0.24 -5.97
CA LYS A 53 9.66 0.09 -4.84
C LYS A 53 8.80 0.61 -3.70
N LYS A 54 9.06 0.10 -2.50
CA LYS A 54 8.31 0.46 -1.29
C LYS A 54 9.12 1.37 -0.38
N PHE A 55 8.45 2.34 0.22
CA PHE A 55 8.99 3.22 1.24
C PHE A 55 7.93 3.35 2.35
N PHE A 56 8.36 3.21 3.60
CA PHE A 56 7.50 3.38 4.77
C PHE A 56 8.06 4.50 5.63
N ASN A 57 7.17 5.33 6.15
CA ASN A 57 7.49 6.31 7.18
C ASN A 57 6.52 6.13 8.35
N PRO A 58 6.72 5.11 9.20
CA PRO A 58 5.90 4.92 10.38
C PRO A 58 6.12 6.09 11.35
N SER A 59 5.03 6.59 11.95
CA SER A 59 5.14 7.44 13.12
C SER A 59 5.41 6.53 14.32
N GLY A 60 6.68 6.43 14.72
CA GLY A 60 7.05 5.81 15.99
C GLY A 60 6.50 6.58 17.19
#